data_AF-A0A919NDV1-F1
#
_entry.id   AF-A0A919NDV1-F1
#
_cell.length_a   1.000
_cell.length_b   1.000
_cell.length_c   1.000
_cell.angle_alpha   90.00
_cell.angle_beta   90.00
_cell.angle_gamma   90.00
#
_symmetry.space_group_name_H-M   'P 1'
#
loop_
_entity.id
_entity.type
_entity.pdbx_description
1 polymer ?
#
loop_
_entity_poly.entity_id
_entity_poly.type
_entity_poly.pdbx_seq_one_letter_code
_entity_poly.pdbx_strand_id
1 'polypeptide(L)'
;MTDDLIGAPPPRILQKLPIADPEEILVLTYTSDLPFFEDVCVRQARARGARVTIVYDAGHVEPGFAAGGGPLTDYVPVPVQCRSGGAFHPKLLVAASADDALISIGSGNATSAGWHHNAELWTHLRIDGPTIPTLVEDLAAWLRRLPDRLWMEPLGAQRLHRVADLLTTRPSRPEPDEPWLITNDQVPIMDQLPLPDHPVDRLGVASPFFDPPADALTTLITRLRPDSLDVLLTRDAQLDSGRFERALDRVGTVQIAQPRTSRYHHGKALEWWSGPAGVLVTGSANCTRAALLRSMDDDRGNCELALLQEIAESVVDLVDAEEKDLDDLVLRDPDRKTDPTPAIRVLTAQILTDPDRIEITILVTAGTAPDHLLIDVAGETHTAIHAANDDAIHTYRLDHSPGTLSRSVTVRDDSGAALGAALVTDVHSALARVRHPSPLEQQSLPELLGSEEQM
;
A
#
# COMPACT_ATOMS: atom_id res chain seq x y z
N MET A 1 -17.03 16.08 6.12
CA MET A 1 -17.06 15.37 4.82
C MET A 1 -18.51 15.26 4.38
N THR A 2 -18.79 15.29 3.08
CA THR A 2 -20.14 14.98 2.56
C THR A 2 -20.34 13.45 2.53
N ASP A 3 -21.58 12.98 2.70
CA ASP A 3 -21.90 11.55 2.74
C ASP A 3 -21.43 10.77 1.50
N ASP A 4 -21.32 11.44 0.34
CA ASP A 4 -20.88 10.83 -0.90
C ASP A 4 -19.37 10.50 -0.97
N LEU A 5 -18.61 10.90 0.06
CA LEU A 5 -17.18 10.62 0.18
C LEU A 5 -16.85 9.53 1.21
N ILE A 6 -17.85 9.04 1.96
CA ILE A 6 -17.66 7.95 2.91
C ILE A 6 -17.21 6.70 2.15
N GLY A 7 -16.04 6.16 2.51
CA GLY A 7 -15.44 5.00 1.86
C GLY A 7 -15.01 5.21 0.40
N ALA A 8 -14.93 6.46 -0.08
CA ALA A 8 -14.53 6.74 -1.44
C ALA A 8 -13.05 6.38 -1.68
N PRO A 9 -12.69 5.80 -2.84
CA PRO A 9 -11.31 5.44 -3.10
C PRO A 9 -10.43 6.68 -3.29
N PRO A 10 -9.10 6.56 -3.09
CA PRO A 10 -8.20 7.71 -3.06
C PRO A 10 -8.26 8.66 -4.27
N PRO A 11 -8.42 8.20 -5.54
CA PRO A 11 -8.56 9.12 -6.67
C PRO A 11 -9.76 10.05 -6.56
N ARG A 12 -10.91 9.56 -6.08
CA ARG A 12 -12.11 10.40 -5.89
C ARG A 12 -11.90 11.40 -4.76
N ILE A 13 -11.24 10.97 -3.68
CA ILE A 13 -10.93 11.81 -2.52
C ILE A 13 -9.96 12.94 -2.91
N LEU A 14 -8.90 12.65 -3.67
CA LEU A 14 -7.96 13.66 -4.19
C LEU A 14 -8.61 14.68 -5.14
N GLN A 15 -9.70 14.31 -5.82
CA GLN A 15 -10.46 15.21 -6.67
C GLN A 15 -11.42 16.09 -5.87
N LYS A 16 -12.11 15.51 -4.89
CA LYS A 16 -13.21 16.16 -4.16
C LYS A 16 -12.75 16.92 -2.92
N LEU A 17 -11.62 16.54 -2.35
CA LEU A 17 -10.98 17.17 -1.19
C LEU A 17 -9.52 17.50 -1.52
N PRO A 18 -9.28 18.42 -2.46
CA PRO A 18 -7.93 18.81 -2.79
C PRO A 18 -7.27 19.50 -1.60
N ILE A 19 -6.00 19.21 -1.38
CA ILE A 19 -5.16 19.98 -0.46
C ILE A 19 -4.57 21.20 -1.19
N ALA A 20 -4.25 22.25 -0.45
CA ALA A 20 -3.62 23.43 -1.02
C ALA A 20 -2.12 23.16 -1.32
N ASP A 21 -1.72 23.39 -2.57
CA ASP A 21 -0.33 23.29 -3.05
C ASP A 21 0.41 22.01 -2.57
N PRO A 22 -0.08 20.79 -2.92
CA PRO A 22 0.57 19.55 -2.54
C PRO A 22 2.04 19.55 -2.99
N GLU A 23 2.96 19.31 -2.06
CA GLU A 23 4.38 19.15 -2.35
C GLU A 23 4.72 17.70 -2.71
N GLU A 24 4.11 16.76 -2.00
CA GLU A 24 4.36 15.33 -2.09
C GLU A 24 3.04 14.56 -2.13
N ILE A 25 2.98 13.54 -2.98
CA ILE A 25 2.02 12.46 -2.91
C ILE A 25 2.78 11.14 -2.74
N LEU A 26 2.52 10.45 -1.64
CA LEU A 26 3.05 9.13 -1.33
C LEU A 26 1.93 8.11 -1.40
N VAL A 27 2.17 7.01 -2.11
CA VAL A 27 1.29 5.84 -2.11
C VAL A 27 2.08 4.62 -1.67
N LEU A 28 1.58 3.91 -0.65
CA LEU A 28 2.05 2.57 -0.32
C LEU A 28 0.98 1.57 -0.76
N THR A 29 1.38 0.52 -1.47
CA THR A 29 0.47 -0.53 -1.95
C THR A 29 1.16 -1.89 -1.93
N TYR A 30 0.39 -2.98 -1.94
CA TYR A 30 0.97 -4.31 -2.13
C TYR A 30 1.19 -4.57 -3.61
N THR A 31 0.08 -4.79 -4.32
CA THR A 31 0.07 -4.94 -5.77
C THR A 31 0.03 -3.59 -6.44
N SER A 32 0.83 -3.40 -7.48
CA SER A 32 0.88 -2.16 -8.25
C SER A 32 0.51 -2.37 -9.72
N ASP A 33 -0.46 -1.59 -10.20
CA ASP A 33 -0.83 -1.44 -11.62
C ASP A 33 -0.40 -0.02 -12.05
N LEU A 34 0.83 0.11 -12.53
CA LEU A 34 1.40 1.43 -12.84
C LEU A 34 0.68 2.17 -13.98
N PRO A 35 0.29 1.53 -15.10
CA PRO A 35 -0.52 2.21 -16.11
C PRO A 35 -1.81 2.80 -15.53
N PHE A 36 -2.53 2.04 -14.71
CA PHE A 36 -3.71 2.56 -14.01
C PHE A 36 -3.35 3.72 -13.06
N PHE A 37 -2.31 3.55 -12.24
CA PHE A 37 -1.86 4.56 -11.29
C PHE A 37 -1.47 5.88 -11.95
N GLU A 38 -0.79 5.80 -13.10
CA GLU A 38 -0.44 6.96 -13.94
C GLU A 38 -1.68 7.74 -14.36
N ASP A 39 -2.69 7.02 -14.84
CA ASP A 39 -3.92 7.58 -15.37
C ASP A 39 -4.76 8.28 -14.30
N VAL A 40 -4.87 7.68 -13.12
CA VAL A 40 -5.81 8.16 -12.08
C VAL A 40 -5.17 9.03 -11.01
N CYS A 41 -3.86 8.95 -10.79
CA CYS A 41 -3.17 9.65 -9.71
C CYS A 41 -2.06 10.57 -10.22
N VAL A 42 -1.07 10.05 -10.95
CA VAL A 42 0.14 10.81 -11.32
C VAL A 42 -0.21 12.07 -12.12
N ARG A 43 -1.07 11.95 -13.15
CA ARG A 43 -1.48 13.10 -13.96
C ARG A 43 -2.09 14.23 -13.12
N GLN A 44 -2.97 13.89 -12.18
CA GLN A 44 -3.66 14.87 -11.33
C GLN A 44 -2.71 15.49 -10.30
N ALA A 45 -1.80 14.69 -9.75
CA ALA A 45 -0.77 15.14 -8.82
C ALA A 45 0.18 16.14 -9.49
N ARG A 46 0.65 15.81 -10.69
CA ARG A 46 1.59 16.63 -11.48
C ARG A 46 0.97 17.93 -11.97
N ALA A 47 -0.32 17.92 -12.35
CA ALA A 47 -1.05 19.15 -12.65
C ALA A 47 -1.02 20.15 -11.47
N ARG A 48 -0.92 19.64 -10.24
CA ARG A 48 -0.81 20.45 -9.01
C ARG A 48 0.64 20.71 -8.57
N GLY A 49 1.62 20.28 -9.35
CA GLY A 49 3.05 20.46 -9.06
C GLY A 49 3.57 19.60 -7.90
N ALA A 50 2.85 18.53 -7.53
CA ALA A 50 3.29 17.59 -6.51
C ALA A 50 4.27 16.58 -7.09
N ARG A 51 5.29 16.22 -6.30
CA ARG A 51 6.13 15.06 -6.56
C ARG A 51 5.38 13.81 -6.16
N VAL A 52 5.54 12.72 -6.91
CA VAL A 52 4.79 11.48 -6.67
C VAL A 52 5.77 10.35 -6.40
N THR A 53 5.53 9.59 -5.33
CA THR A 53 6.26 8.38 -5.00
C THR A 53 5.27 7.24 -4.76
N ILE A 54 5.48 6.10 -5.40
CA ILE A 54 4.72 4.87 -5.15
C ILE A 54 5.65 3.78 -4.66
N VAL A 55 5.39 3.26 -3.47
CA VAL A 55 6.12 2.16 -2.84
C VAL A 55 5.27 0.90 -2.93
N TYR A 56 5.83 -0.19 -3.43
CA TYR A 56 5.09 -1.43 -3.67
C TYR A 56 5.94 -2.68 -3.46
N ASP A 57 5.29 -3.82 -3.24
CA ASP A 57 5.98 -5.09 -3.07
C ASP A 57 6.64 -5.52 -4.39
N ALA A 58 7.96 -5.69 -4.37
CA ALA A 58 8.75 -5.98 -5.56
C ALA A 58 8.42 -7.34 -6.20
N GLY A 59 7.72 -8.23 -5.50
CA GLY A 59 7.20 -9.50 -6.01
C GLY A 59 5.81 -9.42 -6.65
N HIS A 60 5.10 -8.29 -6.52
CA HIS A 60 3.68 -8.18 -6.85
C HIS A 60 3.38 -6.98 -7.76
N VAL A 61 3.64 -7.14 -9.04
CA VAL A 61 3.34 -6.16 -10.09
C VAL A 61 2.36 -6.76 -11.12
N GLU A 62 1.41 -5.96 -11.61
CA GLU A 62 0.44 -6.40 -12.63
C GLU A 62 1.08 -6.50 -14.04
N PRO A 63 0.51 -7.32 -14.94
CA PRO A 63 0.96 -7.37 -16.33
C PRO A 63 0.96 -5.98 -16.99
N GLY A 64 1.97 -5.70 -17.81
CA GLY A 64 2.10 -4.38 -18.46
C GLY A 64 2.72 -3.31 -17.57
N PHE A 65 3.23 -3.66 -16.40
CA PHE A 65 3.99 -2.78 -15.50
C PHE A 65 5.07 -1.91 -16.20
N ALA A 66 5.72 -2.46 -17.22
CA ALA A 66 6.74 -1.77 -18.03
C ALA A 66 6.22 -1.21 -19.36
N ALA A 67 4.90 -1.22 -19.60
CA ALA A 67 4.30 -0.72 -20.84
C ALA A 67 4.41 0.80 -20.93
N GLY A 68 4.90 1.31 -22.06
CA GLY A 68 5.09 2.74 -22.31
C GLY A 68 6.38 3.03 -23.07
N GLY A 69 6.57 4.28 -23.49
CA GLY A 69 7.77 4.74 -24.16
C GLY A 69 8.61 5.63 -23.25
N GLY A 70 9.94 5.51 -23.36
CA GLY A 70 10.91 6.34 -22.64
C GLY A 70 10.98 6.09 -21.12
N PRO A 71 11.96 6.69 -20.42
CA PRO A 71 12.07 6.64 -18.96
C PRO A 71 10.88 7.28 -18.26
N LEU A 72 10.66 6.88 -17.00
CA LEU A 72 9.72 7.53 -16.11
C LEU A 72 10.27 8.90 -15.68
N THR A 73 9.50 9.96 -15.96
CA THR A 73 9.87 11.35 -15.65
C THR A 73 8.91 12.03 -14.67
N ASP A 74 7.79 11.38 -14.33
CA ASP A 74 6.68 12.04 -13.62
C ASP A 74 6.55 11.59 -12.16
N TYR A 75 7.12 10.45 -11.80
CA TYR A 75 7.05 9.88 -10.45
C TYR A 75 8.20 8.92 -10.18
N VAL A 76 8.38 8.57 -8.89
CA VAL A 76 9.39 7.62 -8.42
C VAL A 76 8.72 6.30 -8.03
N PRO A 77 8.90 5.21 -8.79
CA PRO A 77 8.53 3.86 -8.36
C PRO A 77 9.58 3.30 -7.41
N VAL A 78 9.15 2.74 -6.28
CA VAL A 78 10.00 2.22 -5.21
C VAL A 78 9.59 0.76 -4.92
N PRO A 79 10.18 -0.23 -5.60
CA PRO A 79 9.97 -1.63 -5.26
C PRO A 79 10.69 -1.98 -3.95
N VAL A 80 9.97 -2.61 -3.03
CA VAL A 80 10.51 -3.02 -1.72
C VAL A 80 10.30 -4.49 -1.44
N GLN A 81 11.13 -5.06 -0.58
CA GLN A 81 10.93 -6.40 -0.03
C GLN A 81 11.09 -6.36 1.48
N CYS A 82 10.18 -6.98 2.24
CA CYS A 82 10.35 -7.09 3.69
C CYS A 82 11.56 -7.98 4.00
N ARG A 83 12.40 -7.57 4.97
CA ARG A 83 13.57 -8.36 5.37
C ARG A 83 13.21 -9.74 5.93
N SER A 84 12.03 -9.87 6.54
CA SER A 84 11.43 -11.13 7.01
C SER A 84 11.03 -12.12 5.90
N GLY A 85 11.00 -11.68 4.64
CA GLY A 85 10.40 -12.43 3.54
C GLY A 85 8.85 -12.44 3.56
N GLY A 86 8.21 -11.65 4.43
CA GLY A 86 6.77 -11.38 4.35
C GLY A 86 6.41 -10.39 3.23
N ALA A 87 5.12 -10.14 3.04
CA ALA A 87 4.62 -9.22 2.03
C ALA A 87 4.69 -7.75 2.52
N PHE A 88 5.08 -6.84 1.65
CA PHE A 88 4.86 -5.40 1.89
C PHE A 88 3.39 -5.06 1.61
N HIS A 89 2.57 -5.03 2.65
CA HIS A 89 1.13 -5.02 2.51
C HIS A 89 0.38 -3.74 2.95
N PRO A 90 0.98 -2.60 3.34
CA PRO A 90 0.18 -1.44 3.73
C PRO A 90 -0.57 -0.85 2.53
N LYS A 91 -1.67 -0.13 2.81
CA LYS A 91 -2.37 0.71 1.81
C LYS A 91 -2.56 2.10 2.40
N LEU A 92 -1.77 3.02 1.87
CA LEU A 92 -1.68 4.40 2.34
C LEU A 92 -1.65 5.32 1.13
N LEU A 93 -2.41 6.41 1.18
CA LEU A 93 -2.19 7.58 0.35
C LEU A 93 -1.99 8.79 1.25
N VAL A 94 -0.91 9.53 1.04
CA VAL A 94 -0.66 10.83 1.67
C VAL A 94 -0.49 11.86 0.58
N ALA A 95 -1.31 12.89 0.57
CA ALA A 95 -0.98 14.16 -0.08
C ALA A 95 -0.60 15.15 1.01
N ALA A 96 0.56 15.78 0.92
CA ALA A 96 1.07 16.68 1.96
C ALA A 96 1.76 17.93 1.41
N SER A 97 1.60 19.01 2.14
CA SER A 97 2.40 20.24 2.11
C SER A 97 2.74 20.64 3.55
N ALA A 98 3.51 21.71 3.73
CA ALA A 98 3.97 22.11 5.07
C ALA A 98 2.83 22.44 6.06
N ASP A 99 1.68 22.91 5.58
CA ASP A 99 0.58 23.35 6.45
C ASP A 99 -0.68 22.51 6.27
N ASP A 100 -0.63 21.50 5.39
CA ASP A 100 -1.82 20.84 4.90
C ASP A 100 -1.61 19.38 4.51
N ALA A 101 -2.52 18.48 4.92
CA ALA A 101 -2.45 17.08 4.51
C ALA A 101 -3.81 16.39 4.33
N LEU A 102 -3.81 15.39 3.46
CA LEU A 102 -4.88 14.42 3.27
C LEU A 102 -4.27 13.03 3.34
N ILE A 103 -4.69 12.25 4.32
CA ILE A 103 -4.20 10.90 4.58
C ILE A 103 -5.36 9.93 4.36
N SER A 104 -5.14 8.87 3.59
CA SER A 104 -6.12 7.80 3.37
C SER A 104 -5.49 6.46 3.72
N ILE A 105 -6.07 5.75 4.68
CA ILE A 105 -5.63 4.43 5.13
C ILE A 105 -6.77 3.45 4.84
N GLY A 106 -6.47 2.29 4.26
CA GLY A 106 -7.54 1.37 3.87
C GLY A 106 -7.07 -0.03 3.49
N SER A 107 -7.93 -0.73 2.76
CA SER A 107 -7.73 -2.14 2.40
C SER A 107 -7.38 -2.38 0.92
N GLY A 108 -7.54 -1.36 0.07
CA GLY A 108 -7.48 -1.48 -1.39
C GLY A 108 -6.14 -1.07 -2.01
N ASN A 109 -5.58 -1.97 -2.85
CA ASN A 109 -4.36 -1.71 -3.60
C ASN A 109 -4.57 -0.61 -4.66
N ALA A 110 -3.48 0.05 -5.07
CA ALA A 110 -3.44 1.00 -6.18
C ALA A 110 -3.55 0.30 -7.55
N THR A 111 -4.69 -0.36 -7.76
CA THR A 111 -5.05 -1.08 -8.99
C THR A 111 -6.47 -0.74 -9.40
N SER A 112 -6.84 -1.04 -10.65
CA SER A 112 -8.22 -0.89 -11.12
C SER A 112 -9.21 -1.65 -10.21
N ALA A 113 -8.85 -2.85 -9.75
CA ALA A 113 -9.68 -3.59 -8.81
C ALA A 113 -9.81 -2.85 -7.46
N GLY A 114 -8.70 -2.46 -6.83
CA GLY A 114 -8.73 -1.88 -5.48
C GLY A 114 -9.26 -0.44 -5.40
N TRP A 115 -9.02 0.40 -6.39
CA TRP A 115 -9.44 1.81 -6.37
C TRP A 115 -10.71 2.11 -7.18
N HIS A 116 -11.25 1.13 -7.92
CA HIS A 116 -12.45 1.35 -8.73
C HIS A 116 -13.54 0.30 -8.53
N HIS A 117 -13.20 -0.99 -8.48
CA HIS A 117 -14.20 -2.06 -8.56
C HIS A 117 -14.60 -2.67 -7.19
N ASN A 118 -13.61 -3.09 -6.41
CA ASN A 118 -13.80 -3.81 -5.16
C ASN A 118 -14.52 -2.94 -4.12
N ALA A 119 -15.31 -3.57 -3.25
CA ALA A 119 -15.79 -2.95 -2.03
C ALA A 119 -14.67 -3.02 -0.98
N GLU A 120 -13.92 -1.93 -0.87
CA GLU A 120 -12.81 -1.72 0.07
C GLU A 120 -13.25 -0.78 1.20
N LEU A 121 -12.56 -0.84 2.33
CA LEU A 121 -12.74 0.10 3.45
C LEU A 121 -11.63 1.14 3.41
N TRP A 122 -12.01 2.40 3.61
CA TRP A 122 -11.10 3.54 3.64
C TRP A 122 -11.49 4.51 4.76
N THR A 123 -10.48 4.92 5.52
CA THR A 123 -10.55 6.05 6.45
C THR A 123 -9.75 7.20 5.89
N HIS A 124 -10.33 8.39 5.89
CA HIS A 124 -9.72 9.59 5.35
C HIS A 124 -9.59 10.64 6.46
N LEU A 125 -8.38 11.18 6.60
CA LEU A 125 -8.04 12.17 7.60
C LEU A 125 -7.62 13.44 6.87
N ARG A 126 -8.30 14.53 7.22
CA ARG A 126 -8.01 15.87 6.71
C ARG A 126 -7.30 16.65 7.80
N ILE A 127 -6.09 17.13 7.52
CA ILE A 127 -5.24 17.78 8.52
C ILE A 127 -4.91 19.20 8.09
N ASP A 128 -5.85 20.12 8.35
CA ASP A 128 -5.72 21.56 8.15
C ASP A 128 -5.78 22.28 9.51
N GLY A 129 -4.76 23.09 9.83
CA GLY A 129 -4.73 23.79 11.12
C GLY A 129 -3.32 23.98 11.68
N PRO A 130 -3.20 24.61 12.86
CA PRO A 130 -1.89 24.92 13.46
C PRO A 130 -1.24 23.74 14.20
N THR A 131 -1.97 22.65 14.42
CA THR A 131 -1.52 21.44 15.12
C THR A 131 -1.80 20.19 14.29
N ILE A 132 -1.17 19.08 14.63
CA ILE A 132 -1.48 17.76 14.07
C ILE A 132 -1.95 16.80 15.17
N PRO A 133 -2.84 15.83 14.87
CA PRO A 133 -3.15 14.74 15.79
C PRO A 133 -1.91 13.87 16.10
N THR A 134 -1.92 13.19 17.24
CA THR A 134 -0.88 12.23 17.64
C THR A 134 -0.71 11.14 16.59
N LEU A 135 -1.83 10.68 16.02
CA LEU A 135 -1.87 9.71 14.92
C LEU A 135 -0.95 10.07 13.74
N VAL A 136 -0.86 11.37 13.40
CA VAL A 136 -0.04 11.85 12.28
C VAL A 136 1.45 11.83 12.64
N GLU A 137 1.78 12.14 13.89
CA GLU A 137 3.14 12.01 14.42
C GLU A 137 3.59 10.55 14.44
N ASP A 138 2.73 9.63 14.88
CA ASP A 138 2.98 8.18 14.86
C ASP A 138 3.17 7.66 13.43
N LEU A 139 2.34 8.11 12.48
CA LEU A 139 2.47 7.76 11.08
C LEU A 139 3.82 8.22 10.52
N ALA A 140 4.21 9.47 10.79
CA ALA A 140 5.50 9.99 10.36
C ALA A 140 6.67 9.22 11.00
N ALA A 141 6.56 8.85 12.28
CA ALA A 141 7.56 8.03 12.96
C ALA A 141 7.68 6.63 12.32
N TRP A 142 6.56 6.00 11.98
CA TRP A 142 6.55 4.72 11.27
C TRP A 142 7.19 4.81 9.88
N LEU A 143 6.83 5.83 9.08
CA LEU A 143 7.44 6.07 7.77
C LEU A 143 8.96 6.24 7.86
N ARG A 144 9.46 6.83 8.96
CA ARG A 144 10.91 6.97 9.21
C ARG A 144 11.61 5.65 9.53
N ARG A 145 10.92 4.70 10.18
CA ARG A 145 11.46 3.38 10.56
C ARG A 145 11.35 2.33 9.48
N LEU A 146 10.43 2.47 8.52
CA LEU A 146 10.24 1.50 7.44
C LEU A 146 11.55 1.10 6.71
N PRO A 147 12.46 2.03 6.35
CA PRO A 147 13.73 1.67 5.71
C PRO A 147 14.59 0.67 6.49
N ASP A 148 14.48 0.61 7.82
CA ASP A 148 15.25 -0.33 8.66
C ASP A 148 14.76 -1.78 8.50
N ARG A 149 13.52 -1.97 8.04
CA ARG A 149 12.83 -3.27 7.94
C ARG A 149 12.56 -3.71 6.51
N LEU A 150 12.89 -2.86 5.54
CA LEU A 150 12.73 -3.10 4.12
C LEU A 150 14.08 -3.20 3.43
N TRP A 151 14.15 -4.04 2.42
CA TRP A 151 15.12 -3.93 1.35
C TRP A 151 14.56 -2.97 0.31
N MET A 152 15.23 -1.83 0.13
CA MET A 152 14.86 -0.79 -0.80
C MET A 152 16.08 0.03 -1.20
N GLU A 153 15.97 0.81 -2.26
CA GLU A 153 17.01 1.74 -2.69
C GLU A 153 17.01 3.05 -1.88
N PRO A 154 18.17 3.75 -1.78
CA PRO A 154 18.30 4.96 -0.95
C PRO A 154 17.32 6.09 -1.29
N LEU A 155 16.99 6.26 -2.58
CA LEU A 155 16.04 7.28 -3.02
C LEU A 155 14.67 7.07 -2.37
N GLY A 156 14.13 5.85 -2.38
CA GLY A 156 12.86 5.51 -1.76
C GLY A 156 12.83 5.82 -0.27
N ALA A 157 13.90 5.51 0.48
CA ALA A 157 14.03 5.86 1.89
C ALA A 157 13.97 7.39 2.11
N GLN A 158 14.69 8.15 1.27
CA GLN A 158 14.64 9.61 1.28
C GLN A 158 13.22 10.14 1.01
N ARG A 159 12.46 9.50 0.11
CA ARG A 159 11.07 9.91 -0.19
C ARG A 159 10.16 9.70 1.02
N LEU A 160 10.28 8.56 1.71
CA LEU A 160 9.52 8.28 2.94
C LEU A 160 9.83 9.31 4.04
N HIS A 161 11.12 9.61 4.25
CA HIS A 161 11.54 10.64 5.21
C HIS A 161 11.01 12.03 4.85
N ARG A 162 11.07 12.41 3.58
CA ARG A 162 10.55 13.72 3.13
C ARG A 162 9.07 13.90 3.44
N VAL A 163 8.27 12.86 3.25
CA VAL A 163 6.82 12.90 3.55
C VAL A 163 6.60 12.95 5.05
N ALA A 164 7.34 12.16 5.84
CA ALA A 164 7.29 12.22 7.30
C ALA A 164 7.63 13.62 7.85
N ASP A 165 8.63 14.28 7.28
CA ASP A 165 9.02 15.64 7.66
C ASP A 165 7.93 16.66 7.35
N LEU A 166 7.26 16.55 6.20
CA LEU A 166 6.11 17.42 5.86
C LEU A 166 4.93 17.20 6.81
N LEU A 167 4.67 15.96 7.23
CA LEU A 167 3.60 15.65 8.17
C LEU A 167 3.84 16.21 9.58
N THR A 168 5.08 16.54 9.93
CA THR A 168 5.50 16.91 11.30
C THR A 168 6.09 18.31 11.42
N THR A 169 5.79 19.20 10.46
CA THR A 169 6.15 20.62 10.49
C THR A 169 5.45 21.42 11.59
N ARG A 170 4.32 20.91 12.09
CA ARG A 170 3.45 21.52 13.08
C ARG A 170 3.48 20.70 14.39
N PRO A 171 3.27 21.33 15.56
CA PRO A 171 3.29 20.62 16.83
C PRO A 171 2.13 19.63 16.94
N SER A 172 2.43 18.47 17.52
CA SER A 172 1.47 17.44 17.87
C SER A 172 0.58 17.87 19.04
N ARG A 173 -0.72 17.61 18.93
CA ARG A 173 -1.71 17.82 19.97
C ARG A 173 -2.77 16.73 19.87
N PRO A 174 -2.98 15.92 20.92
CA PRO A 174 -4.02 14.90 20.91
C PRO A 174 -5.39 15.48 20.63
N GLU A 175 -6.15 14.83 19.76
CA GLU A 175 -7.52 15.18 19.45
C GLU A 175 -8.49 14.21 20.13
N PRO A 176 -9.67 14.68 20.60
CA PRO A 176 -10.72 13.78 21.06
C PRO A 176 -11.10 12.82 19.93
N ASP A 177 -11.26 11.54 20.28
CA ASP A 177 -11.71 10.49 19.36
C ASP A 177 -10.78 10.25 18.15
N GLU A 178 -9.50 10.68 18.21
CA GLU A 178 -8.53 10.34 17.17
C GLU A 178 -8.32 8.81 17.11
N PRO A 179 -8.37 8.18 15.92
CA PRO A 179 -8.03 6.77 15.78
C PRO A 179 -6.59 6.51 16.23
N TRP A 180 -6.32 5.29 16.68
CA TRP A 180 -4.98 4.83 17.02
C TRP A 180 -4.34 4.18 15.80
N LEU A 181 -3.11 4.58 15.47
CA LEU A 181 -2.33 3.90 14.45
C LEU A 181 -1.87 2.56 15.00
N ILE A 182 -2.12 1.48 14.25
CA ILE A 182 -1.55 0.17 14.57
C ILE A 182 -0.70 -0.29 13.39
N THR A 183 0.58 -0.51 13.65
CA THR A 183 1.55 -1.07 12.70
C THR A 183 2.20 -2.28 13.33
N ASN A 184 2.64 -3.23 12.50
CA ASN A 184 3.34 -4.42 13.00
C ASN A 184 4.86 -4.37 12.78
N ASP A 185 5.44 -3.18 12.60
CA ASP A 185 6.88 -3.05 12.41
C ASP A 185 7.65 -3.59 13.62
N GLN A 186 7.17 -3.36 14.85
CA GLN A 186 7.88 -3.77 16.07
C GLN A 186 7.17 -4.86 16.87
N VAL A 187 5.83 -4.81 16.93
CA VAL A 187 5.00 -5.71 17.75
C VAL A 187 3.85 -6.21 16.87
N PRO A 188 3.44 -7.49 16.92
CA PRO A 188 2.27 -7.96 16.19
C PRO A 188 1.02 -7.12 16.44
N ILE A 189 0.16 -6.92 15.42
CA ILE A 189 -1.11 -6.18 15.58
C ILE A 189 -1.96 -6.78 16.71
N MET A 190 -2.05 -8.10 16.79
CA MET A 190 -2.84 -8.82 17.79
C MET A 190 -2.43 -8.49 19.24
N ASP A 191 -1.15 -8.19 19.47
CA ASP A 191 -0.61 -7.88 20.80
C ASP A 191 -0.83 -6.43 21.22
N GLN A 192 -1.28 -5.58 20.28
CA GLN A 192 -1.63 -4.17 20.53
C GLN A 192 -3.13 -3.97 20.74
N LEU A 193 -3.97 -4.97 20.43
CA LEU A 193 -5.41 -4.87 20.59
C LEU A 193 -5.79 -4.76 22.08
N PRO A 194 -6.68 -3.83 22.46
CA PRO A 194 -7.13 -3.72 23.83
C PRO A 194 -7.94 -4.97 24.19
N LEU A 195 -7.49 -5.66 25.24
CA LEU A 195 -8.15 -6.85 25.74
C LEU A 195 -9.19 -6.46 26.80
N PRO A 196 -10.46 -6.84 26.63
CA PRO A 196 -11.47 -6.60 27.64
C PRO A 196 -11.27 -7.54 28.84
N ASP A 197 -11.55 -7.03 30.04
CA ASP A 197 -11.46 -7.82 31.29
C ASP A 197 -12.46 -9.00 31.30
N HIS A 198 -13.57 -8.84 30.59
CA HIS A 198 -14.66 -9.80 30.47
C HIS A 198 -14.81 -10.30 29.03
N PRO A 199 -15.48 -11.45 28.81
CA PRO A 199 -15.97 -11.85 27.48
C PRO A 199 -16.67 -10.71 26.75
N VAL A 200 -16.49 -10.61 25.44
CA VAL A 200 -17.23 -9.67 24.59
C VAL A 200 -18.58 -10.25 24.17
N ASP A 201 -19.58 -9.41 23.95
CA ASP A 201 -20.91 -9.87 23.52
C ASP A 201 -20.87 -10.43 22.09
N ARG A 202 -20.06 -9.79 21.24
CA ARG A 202 -20.00 -10.07 19.81
C ARG A 202 -18.62 -9.77 19.24
N LEU A 203 -18.14 -10.64 18.35
CA LEU A 203 -16.97 -10.42 17.48
C LEU A 203 -17.43 -10.48 16.02
N GLY A 204 -17.20 -9.40 15.26
CA GLY A 204 -17.40 -9.34 13.82
C GLY A 204 -16.06 -9.43 13.07
N VAL A 205 -15.98 -10.29 12.05
CA VAL A 205 -14.78 -10.47 11.22
C VAL A 205 -15.17 -10.43 9.75
N ALA A 206 -14.68 -9.42 9.02
CA ALA A 206 -14.72 -9.36 7.57
C ALA A 206 -13.29 -9.49 7.03
N SER A 207 -12.99 -10.56 6.29
CA SER A 207 -11.69 -10.76 5.66
C SER A 207 -11.82 -11.63 4.42
N PRO A 208 -11.16 -11.28 3.30
CA PRO A 208 -11.15 -12.12 2.10
C PRO A 208 -10.22 -13.33 2.20
N PHE A 209 -9.22 -13.26 3.09
CA PHE A 209 -8.22 -14.32 3.28
C PHE A 209 -8.10 -14.71 4.74
N PHE A 210 -8.04 -16.01 5.01
CA PHE A 210 -7.70 -16.59 6.29
C PHE A 210 -6.48 -17.51 6.14
N ASP A 211 -5.64 -17.60 7.17
CA ASP A 211 -4.53 -18.55 7.12
C ASP A 211 -5.06 -19.98 7.16
N PRO A 212 -4.45 -20.95 6.43
CA PRO A 212 -4.97 -22.32 6.38
C PRO A 212 -5.15 -22.97 7.76
N PRO A 213 -4.29 -22.74 8.77
CA PRO A 213 -4.53 -23.23 10.13
C PRO A 213 -5.71 -22.56 10.88
N ALA A 214 -6.21 -21.42 10.39
CA ALA A 214 -7.13 -20.51 11.05
C ALA A 214 -6.62 -19.99 12.42
N ASP A 215 -5.30 -19.84 12.57
CA ASP A 215 -4.67 -19.47 13.84
C ASP A 215 -4.98 -18.02 14.22
N ALA A 216 -5.07 -17.10 13.25
CA ALA A 216 -5.43 -15.71 13.53
C ALA A 216 -6.86 -15.59 14.08
N LEU A 217 -7.84 -16.20 13.41
CA LEU A 217 -9.23 -16.24 13.89
C LEU A 217 -9.32 -16.94 15.25
N THR A 218 -8.64 -18.07 15.39
CA THR A 218 -8.58 -18.82 16.65
C THR A 218 -8.02 -17.96 17.80
N THR A 219 -7.00 -17.15 17.52
CA THR A 219 -6.39 -16.26 18.52
C THR A 219 -7.35 -15.13 18.91
N LEU A 220 -8.06 -14.52 17.95
CA LEU A 220 -9.11 -13.53 18.25
C LEU A 220 -10.19 -14.10 19.17
N ILE A 221 -10.75 -15.26 18.81
CA ILE A 221 -11.77 -15.95 19.60
C ILE A 221 -11.24 -16.25 21.01
N THR A 222 -10.01 -16.73 21.12
CA THR A 222 -9.40 -17.09 22.41
C THR A 222 -9.17 -15.86 23.30
N ARG A 223 -8.72 -14.74 22.73
CA ARG A 223 -8.42 -13.51 23.48
C ARG A 223 -9.67 -12.74 23.88
N LEU A 224 -10.61 -12.57 22.95
CA LEU A 224 -11.83 -11.77 23.16
C LEU A 224 -12.95 -12.58 23.83
N ARG A 225 -12.93 -13.91 23.69
CA ARG A 225 -13.94 -14.84 24.24
C ARG A 225 -15.37 -14.39 23.91
N PRO A 226 -15.73 -14.26 22.62
CA PRO A 226 -17.04 -13.74 22.24
C PRO A 226 -18.18 -14.69 22.59
N ASP A 227 -19.33 -14.14 23.01
CA ASP A 227 -20.58 -14.89 23.14
C ASP A 227 -21.18 -15.24 21.76
N SER A 228 -21.00 -14.34 20.78
CA SER A 228 -21.40 -14.52 19.39
C SER A 228 -20.31 -14.10 18.39
N LEU A 229 -20.20 -14.82 17.27
CA LEU A 229 -19.24 -14.55 16.21
C LEU A 229 -19.94 -14.38 14.86
N ASP A 230 -19.71 -13.25 14.22
CA ASP A 230 -20.21 -12.97 12.88
C ASP A 230 -19.06 -12.90 11.90
N VAL A 231 -19.14 -13.73 10.86
CA VAL A 231 -18.12 -13.80 9.81
C VAL A 231 -18.73 -13.36 8.48
N LEU A 232 -18.26 -12.22 7.97
CA LEU A 232 -18.61 -11.75 6.64
C LEU A 232 -17.57 -12.27 5.62
N LEU A 233 -17.97 -13.27 4.84
CA LEU A 233 -17.13 -13.88 3.82
C LEU A 233 -17.46 -13.30 2.44
N THR A 234 -16.42 -12.92 1.71
CA THR A 234 -16.56 -12.55 0.30
C THR A 234 -16.86 -13.78 -0.56
N ARG A 235 -17.25 -13.55 -1.83
CA ARG A 235 -17.30 -14.64 -2.82
C ARG A 235 -15.89 -15.16 -3.07
N ASP A 236 -15.72 -16.47 -3.16
CA ASP A 236 -14.40 -17.10 -3.34
C ASP A 236 -13.39 -16.71 -2.24
N ALA A 237 -13.86 -16.61 -0.99
CA ALA A 237 -13.00 -16.43 0.18
C ALA A 237 -11.96 -17.55 0.24
N GLN A 238 -10.73 -17.19 0.63
CA GLN A 238 -9.62 -18.14 0.66
C GLN A 238 -9.38 -18.61 2.09
N LEU A 239 -9.70 -19.89 2.36
CA LEU A 239 -9.57 -20.52 3.67
C LEU A 239 -9.56 -22.05 3.55
N ASP A 240 -9.07 -22.75 4.57
CA ASP A 240 -9.25 -24.20 4.74
C ASP A 240 -10.54 -24.43 5.53
N SER A 241 -11.58 -24.98 4.88
CA SER A 241 -12.92 -25.08 5.47
C SER A 241 -12.93 -25.89 6.78
N GLY A 242 -12.25 -27.03 6.83
CA GLY A 242 -12.25 -27.89 8.00
C GLY A 242 -11.45 -27.33 9.20
N ARG A 243 -10.37 -26.58 8.96
CA ARG A 243 -9.65 -25.84 10.02
C ARG A 243 -10.44 -24.62 10.48
N PHE A 244 -11.09 -23.94 9.54
CA PHE A 244 -11.94 -22.79 9.82
C PHE A 244 -13.15 -23.19 10.68
N GLU A 245 -13.89 -24.24 10.31
CA GLU A 245 -15.02 -24.78 11.08
C GLU A 245 -14.64 -25.12 12.53
N ARG A 246 -13.48 -25.77 12.74
CA ARG A 246 -12.96 -26.03 14.09
C ARG A 246 -12.66 -24.79 14.92
N ALA A 247 -12.39 -23.64 14.27
CA ALA A 247 -12.25 -22.38 14.98
C ALA A 247 -13.63 -21.84 15.37
N LEU A 248 -14.64 -21.97 14.50
CA LEU A 248 -16.02 -21.57 14.76
C LEU A 248 -16.66 -22.36 15.89
N ASP A 249 -16.43 -23.68 15.97
CA ASP A 249 -16.94 -24.59 17.03
C ASP A 249 -16.57 -24.17 18.46
N ARG A 250 -15.65 -23.22 18.62
CA ARG A 250 -15.24 -22.66 19.92
C ARG A 250 -16.20 -21.60 20.44
N VAL A 251 -17.13 -21.12 19.62
CA VAL A 251 -18.11 -20.08 19.95
C VAL A 251 -19.50 -20.69 19.92
N GLY A 252 -20.34 -20.36 20.89
CA GLY A 252 -21.67 -20.97 21.04
C GLY A 252 -22.67 -20.51 19.96
N THR A 253 -22.55 -19.28 19.48
CA THR A 253 -23.40 -18.71 18.43
C THR A 253 -22.52 -18.16 17.32
N VAL A 254 -22.70 -18.66 16.10
CA VAL A 254 -21.94 -18.24 14.92
C VAL A 254 -22.90 -17.91 13.79
N GLN A 255 -22.71 -16.77 13.14
CA GLN A 255 -23.36 -16.43 11.89
C GLN A 255 -22.31 -16.24 10.80
N ILE A 256 -22.54 -16.87 9.65
CA ILE A 256 -21.73 -16.66 8.46
C ILE A 256 -22.62 -15.97 7.44
N ALA A 257 -22.15 -14.86 6.90
CA ALA A 257 -22.87 -14.09 5.91
C ALA A 257 -22.01 -13.83 4.67
N GLN A 258 -22.66 -13.69 3.53
CA GLN A 258 -22.03 -13.30 2.27
C GLN A 258 -22.74 -12.09 1.68
N PRO A 259 -22.02 -11.07 1.18
CA PRO A 259 -22.64 -9.88 0.59
C PRO A 259 -23.56 -10.24 -0.59
N ARG A 260 -24.75 -9.61 -0.67
CA ARG A 260 -25.71 -9.82 -1.76
C ARG A 260 -25.30 -9.18 -3.09
N THR A 261 -24.30 -8.32 -3.07
CA THR A 261 -23.84 -7.55 -4.23
C THR A 261 -22.90 -8.33 -5.15
N SER A 262 -22.87 -7.92 -6.43
CA SER A 262 -21.90 -8.43 -7.40
C SER A 262 -20.50 -7.82 -7.25
N ARG A 263 -20.33 -6.74 -6.47
CA ARG A 263 -19.00 -6.20 -6.19
C ARG A 263 -18.22 -7.18 -5.33
N TYR A 264 -16.94 -7.36 -5.64
CA TYR A 264 -16.06 -8.19 -4.82
C TYR A 264 -15.75 -7.47 -3.50
N HIS A 265 -16.14 -8.06 -2.37
CA HIS A 265 -15.83 -7.50 -1.05
C HIS A 265 -14.41 -7.88 -0.65
N HIS A 266 -13.60 -6.86 -0.40
CA HIS A 266 -12.20 -7.03 -0.05
C HIS A 266 -11.79 -6.13 1.14
N GLY A 267 -12.74 -5.35 1.66
CA GLY A 267 -12.66 -4.68 2.95
C GLY A 267 -12.26 -5.65 4.07
N LYS A 268 -11.43 -5.15 4.99
CA LYS A 268 -10.92 -5.89 6.14
C LYS A 268 -11.35 -5.16 7.40
N ALA A 269 -12.15 -5.82 8.21
CA ALA A 269 -12.65 -5.27 9.46
C ALA A 269 -12.61 -6.34 10.54
N LEU A 270 -12.11 -5.97 11.71
CA LEU A 270 -12.28 -6.72 12.94
C LEU A 270 -13.01 -5.78 13.90
N GLU A 271 -14.16 -6.17 14.39
CA GLU A 271 -14.89 -5.38 15.39
C GLU A 271 -15.35 -6.24 16.55
N TRP A 272 -15.41 -5.68 17.74
CA TRP A 272 -15.98 -6.38 18.89
C TRP A 272 -16.73 -5.43 19.80
N TRP A 273 -17.72 -5.97 20.49
CA TRP A 273 -18.74 -5.21 21.20
C TRP A 273 -18.82 -5.60 22.68
N SER A 274 -19.00 -4.60 23.54
CA SER A 274 -19.30 -4.78 24.96
C SER A 274 -20.35 -3.77 25.37
N GLY A 275 -21.60 -4.20 25.36
CA GLY A 275 -22.77 -3.35 25.46
C GLY A 275 -22.93 -2.45 24.22
N PRO A 276 -23.19 -1.14 24.40
CA PRO A 276 -23.47 -0.23 23.29
C PRO A 276 -22.23 0.31 22.57
N ALA A 277 -21.02 0.01 23.07
CA ALA A 277 -19.77 0.49 22.50
C ALA A 277 -19.03 -0.66 21.80
N GLY A 278 -18.56 -0.37 20.59
CA GLY A 278 -17.73 -1.27 19.81
C GLY A 278 -16.32 -0.72 19.63
N VAL A 279 -15.38 -1.60 19.36
CA VAL A 279 -14.04 -1.25 18.87
C VAL A 279 -13.91 -1.82 17.47
N LEU A 280 -13.33 -1.04 16.56
CA LEU A 280 -13.12 -1.39 15.16
C LEU A 280 -11.66 -1.27 14.80
N VAL A 281 -11.13 -2.30 14.13
CA VAL A 281 -9.84 -2.29 13.45
C VAL A 281 -10.07 -2.41 11.95
N THR A 282 -9.60 -1.43 11.18
CA THR A 282 -9.62 -1.44 9.71
C THR A 282 -8.23 -1.16 9.14
N GLY A 283 -7.99 -1.59 7.90
CA GLY A 283 -6.73 -1.33 7.22
C GLY A 283 -6.35 -2.46 6.28
N SER A 284 -5.05 -2.73 6.20
CA SER A 284 -4.51 -3.69 5.25
C SER A 284 -4.54 -5.15 5.71
N ALA A 285 -4.62 -5.39 7.02
CA ALA A 285 -4.42 -6.70 7.60
C ALA A 285 -5.59 -7.66 7.32
N ASN A 286 -5.28 -8.79 6.67
CA ASN A 286 -6.20 -9.92 6.60
C ASN A 286 -6.22 -10.69 7.93
N CYS A 287 -7.25 -11.50 8.17
CA CYS A 287 -7.32 -12.41 9.32
C CYS A 287 -6.37 -13.61 9.16
N THR A 288 -5.06 -13.36 9.17
CA THR A 288 -4.00 -14.34 8.93
C THR A 288 -2.86 -14.21 9.93
N ARG A 289 -2.13 -15.31 10.19
CA ARG A 289 -0.90 -15.29 11.01
C ARG A 289 0.10 -14.22 10.56
N ALA A 290 0.35 -14.12 9.26
CA ALA A 290 1.37 -13.22 8.70
C ALA A 290 1.05 -11.74 8.94
N ALA A 291 -0.25 -11.39 8.97
CA ALA A 291 -0.70 -10.03 9.17
C ALA A 291 -0.93 -9.69 10.66
N LEU A 292 -1.62 -10.55 11.42
CA LEU A 292 -2.05 -10.22 12.78
C LEU A 292 -1.11 -10.73 13.87
N LEU A 293 -0.47 -11.88 13.67
CA LEU A 293 0.26 -12.59 14.74
C LEU A 293 1.79 -12.48 14.62
N ARG A 294 2.28 -11.70 13.66
CA ARG A 294 3.70 -11.52 13.38
C ARG A 294 4.05 -10.04 13.25
N SER A 295 5.20 -9.70 13.78
CA SER A 295 5.89 -8.43 13.50
C SER A 295 6.70 -8.54 12.20
N MET A 296 7.24 -7.42 11.71
CA MET A 296 8.17 -7.42 10.58
C MET A 296 9.54 -8.06 10.89
N ASP A 297 9.87 -8.35 12.15
CA ASP A 297 11.07 -9.13 12.52
C ASP A 297 10.83 -10.63 12.50
N ASP A 298 9.58 -11.07 12.62
CA ASP A 298 9.23 -12.49 12.62
C ASP A 298 9.32 -13.07 11.21
N ASP A 299 9.77 -14.32 11.10
CA ASP A 299 9.83 -15.04 9.84
C ASP A 299 8.47 -14.99 9.11
N ARG A 300 8.49 -14.49 7.87
CA ARG A 300 7.29 -14.30 7.03
C ARG A 300 6.19 -13.45 7.71
N GLY A 301 6.57 -12.47 8.53
CA GLY A 301 5.67 -11.40 8.99
C GLY A 301 5.53 -10.31 7.94
N ASN A 302 4.30 -9.94 7.61
CA ASN A 302 4.01 -8.88 6.63
C ASN A 302 4.38 -7.49 7.19
N CYS A 303 4.44 -6.48 6.32
CA CYS A 303 4.28 -5.09 6.71
C CYS A 303 2.80 -4.71 6.61
N GLU A 304 2.15 -4.36 7.72
CA GLU A 304 0.73 -4.00 7.76
C GLU A 304 0.52 -2.63 8.41
N LEU A 305 -0.58 -1.98 8.04
CA LEU A 305 -1.03 -0.70 8.54
C LEU A 305 -2.53 -0.78 8.83
N ALA A 306 -2.93 -0.41 10.04
CA ALA A 306 -4.31 -0.40 10.48
C ALA A 306 -4.61 0.82 11.36
N LEU A 307 -5.90 1.09 11.52
CA LEU A 307 -6.45 2.04 12.48
C LEU A 307 -7.36 1.29 13.44
N LEU A 308 -7.26 1.65 14.72
CA LEU A 308 -8.20 1.23 15.76
C LEU A 308 -8.99 2.43 16.27
N GLN A 309 -10.30 2.28 16.39
CA GLN A 309 -11.17 3.34 16.90
C GLN A 309 -12.38 2.75 17.62
N GLU A 310 -12.96 3.54 18.53
CA GLU A 310 -14.28 3.24 19.07
C GLU A 310 -15.37 3.54 18.04
N ILE A 311 -16.43 2.75 18.05
CA ILE A 311 -17.57 2.87 17.14
C ILE A 311 -18.88 2.70 17.90
N ALA A 312 -19.92 3.41 17.42
CA ALA A 312 -21.29 3.27 17.90
C ALA A 312 -22.18 2.46 16.93
N GLU A 313 -21.68 2.19 15.72
CA GLU A 313 -22.38 1.45 14.67
C GLU A 313 -21.44 0.41 14.04
N SER A 314 -21.95 -0.80 13.80
CA SER A 314 -21.19 -1.90 13.19
C SER A 314 -20.93 -1.64 11.72
N VAL A 315 -19.66 -1.76 11.30
CA VAL A 315 -19.29 -1.67 9.88
C VAL A 315 -19.61 -2.96 9.16
N VAL A 316 -19.58 -4.10 9.86
CA VAL A 316 -19.98 -5.40 9.32
C VAL A 316 -21.48 -5.41 8.97
N ASP A 317 -22.33 -4.84 9.84
CA ASP A 317 -23.79 -4.80 9.63
C ASP A 317 -24.23 -3.83 8.54
N LEU A 318 -23.39 -2.86 8.18
CA LEU A 318 -23.68 -1.95 7.06
C LEU A 318 -23.67 -2.67 5.70
N VAL A 319 -23.11 -3.87 5.63
CA VAL A 319 -23.08 -4.66 4.40
C VAL A 319 -24.39 -5.44 4.26
N ASP A 320 -25.15 -5.13 3.19
CA ASP A 320 -26.28 -5.96 2.78
C ASP A 320 -25.80 -7.37 2.41
N ALA A 321 -26.03 -8.31 3.32
CA ALA A 321 -25.54 -9.67 3.25
C ALA A 321 -26.67 -10.67 3.50
N GLU A 322 -26.42 -11.90 3.09
CA GLU A 322 -27.30 -13.03 3.36
C GLU A 322 -26.57 -14.09 4.17
N GLU A 323 -27.27 -14.65 5.14
CA GLU A 323 -26.77 -15.77 5.94
C GLU A 323 -26.56 -16.99 5.05
N LYS A 324 -25.47 -17.71 5.31
CA LYS A 324 -25.00 -18.87 4.54
C LYS A 324 -24.51 -19.96 5.48
N ASP A 325 -24.75 -21.20 5.10
CA ASP A 325 -24.00 -22.33 5.65
C ASP A 325 -22.61 -22.39 5.00
N LEU A 326 -21.60 -22.76 5.78
CA LEU A 326 -20.21 -22.85 5.29
C LEU A 326 -20.09 -23.82 4.10
N ASP A 327 -20.85 -24.92 4.14
CA ASP A 327 -20.86 -25.96 3.10
C ASP A 327 -21.45 -25.47 1.75
N ASP A 328 -22.23 -24.40 1.77
CA ASP A 328 -22.84 -23.81 0.57
C ASP A 328 -21.91 -22.79 -0.12
N LEU A 329 -20.78 -22.45 0.49
CA LEU A 329 -19.87 -21.42 -0.01
C LEU A 329 -18.90 -21.98 -1.05
N VAL A 330 -18.72 -21.22 -2.13
CA VAL A 330 -17.60 -21.42 -3.04
C VAL A 330 -16.35 -20.81 -2.40
N LEU A 331 -15.44 -21.68 -1.98
CA LEU A 331 -14.20 -21.32 -1.32
C LEU A 331 -13.00 -21.60 -2.23
N ARG A 332 -11.96 -20.78 -2.12
CA ARG A 332 -10.67 -21.08 -2.72
C ARG A 332 -9.78 -21.74 -1.70
N ASP A 333 -9.20 -22.87 -2.07
CA ASP A 333 -8.10 -23.45 -1.30
C ASP A 333 -6.96 -22.43 -1.30
N PRO A 334 -6.37 -22.11 -0.13
CA PRO A 334 -5.18 -21.29 -0.09
C PRO A 334 -4.06 -21.89 -0.94
N ASP A 335 -3.95 -21.40 -2.18
CA ASP A 335 -2.86 -21.74 -3.09
C ASP A 335 -1.54 -21.58 -2.33
N ARG A 336 -0.79 -22.68 -2.29
CA ARG A 336 0.57 -22.70 -1.77
C ARG A 336 1.46 -22.01 -2.80
N LYS A 337 1.34 -20.69 -2.97
CA LYS A 337 2.24 -19.89 -3.80
C LYS A 337 3.63 -19.92 -3.15
N THR A 338 4.42 -20.88 -3.60
CA THR A 338 5.85 -21.01 -3.31
C THR A 338 6.60 -20.81 -4.61
N ASP A 339 6.32 -19.74 -5.35
CA ASP A 339 7.38 -19.26 -6.22
C ASP A 339 8.51 -18.84 -5.28
N PRO A 340 9.67 -19.51 -5.34
CA PRO A 340 10.76 -19.18 -4.44
C PRO A 340 11.09 -17.71 -4.68
N THR A 341 11.19 -16.94 -3.59
CA THR A 341 11.74 -15.60 -3.68
C THR A 341 13.09 -15.70 -4.38
N PRO A 342 13.30 -15.01 -5.50
CA PRO A 342 14.52 -15.15 -6.26
C PRO A 342 15.69 -14.71 -5.38
N ALA A 343 16.78 -15.48 -5.44
CA ALA A 343 17.99 -15.21 -4.68
C ALA A 343 18.55 -13.81 -4.99
N ILE A 344 18.41 -13.37 -6.25
CA ILE A 344 18.77 -12.04 -6.72
C ILE A 344 17.55 -11.41 -7.40
N ARG A 345 17.23 -10.16 -7.03
CA ARG A 345 16.13 -9.39 -7.60
C ARG A 345 16.63 -8.05 -8.10
N VAL A 346 16.23 -7.66 -9.30
CA VAL A 346 16.44 -6.31 -9.81
C VAL A 346 15.37 -5.38 -9.23
N LEU A 347 15.79 -4.27 -8.61
CA LEU A 347 14.87 -3.29 -8.01
C LEU A 347 14.67 -2.11 -8.96
N THR A 348 15.71 -1.34 -9.24
CA THR A 348 15.59 -0.05 -9.95
C THR A 348 16.70 0.17 -10.95
N ALA A 349 16.42 0.97 -11.99
CA ALA A 349 17.42 1.62 -12.83
C ALA A 349 17.16 3.13 -12.81
N GLN A 350 18.12 3.92 -12.36
CA GLN A 350 17.98 5.35 -12.12
C GLN A 350 18.97 6.14 -12.97
N ILE A 351 18.46 7.08 -13.76
CA ILE A 351 19.26 8.05 -14.48
C ILE A 351 19.52 9.22 -13.53
N LEU A 352 20.79 9.55 -13.36
CA LEU A 352 21.26 10.67 -12.56
C LEU A 352 21.94 11.65 -13.49
N THR A 353 21.69 12.95 -13.32
CA THR A 353 22.24 14.00 -14.19
C THR A 353 23.50 14.66 -13.64
N ASP A 354 23.82 14.44 -12.37
CA ASP A 354 25.02 14.96 -11.72
C ASP A 354 25.60 13.97 -10.69
N PRO A 355 26.69 13.26 -11.02
CA PRO A 355 27.24 13.07 -12.36
C PRO A 355 26.32 12.22 -13.26
N ASP A 356 26.40 12.44 -14.58
CA ASP A 356 25.65 11.71 -15.62
C ASP A 356 25.98 10.21 -15.65
N ARG A 357 25.06 9.40 -15.12
CA ARG A 357 25.20 7.94 -15.03
C ARG A 357 23.86 7.24 -14.85
N ILE A 358 23.87 5.94 -15.09
CA ILE A 358 22.78 5.04 -14.68
C ILE A 358 23.23 4.22 -13.48
N GLU A 359 22.42 4.23 -12.42
CA GLU A 359 22.58 3.34 -11.27
C GLU A 359 21.53 2.24 -11.27
N ILE A 360 21.98 1.00 -11.12
CA ILE A 360 21.13 -0.19 -11.11
C ILE A 360 21.26 -0.81 -9.72
N THR A 361 20.12 -0.95 -9.06
CA THR A 361 20.06 -1.54 -7.72
C THR A 361 19.49 -2.95 -7.82
N ILE A 362 20.22 -3.90 -7.26
CA ILE A 362 19.76 -5.27 -7.09
C ILE A 362 19.76 -5.64 -5.60
N LEU A 363 18.88 -6.55 -5.24
CA LEU A 363 18.81 -7.19 -3.92
C LEU A 363 19.34 -8.61 -4.04
N VAL A 364 20.31 -8.98 -3.20
CA VAL A 364 20.91 -10.33 -3.13
C VAL A 364 20.60 -10.94 -1.76
N THR A 365 19.58 -11.80 -1.71
CA THR A 365 19.16 -12.49 -0.47
C THR A 365 19.83 -13.86 -0.27
N ALA A 366 20.35 -14.45 -1.36
CA ALA A 366 21.13 -15.68 -1.32
C ALA A 366 22.11 -15.71 -2.50
N GLY A 367 23.20 -16.48 -2.36
CA GLY A 367 24.25 -16.58 -3.37
C GLY A 367 25.26 -15.44 -3.32
N THR A 368 25.98 -15.24 -4.43
CA THR A 368 26.99 -14.18 -4.58
C THR A 368 26.48 -13.11 -5.53
N ALA A 369 26.71 -11.84 -5.19
CA ALA A 369 26.44 -10.74 -6.11
C ALA A 369 27.33 -10.89 -7.37
N PRO A 370 26.80 -10.63 -8.58
CA PRO A 370 27.60 -10.64 -9.81
C PRO A 370 28.75 -9.64 -9.77
N ASP A 371 29.88 -9.94 -10.42
CA ASP A 371 31.00 -8.99 -10.48
C ASP A 371 30.64 -7.72 -11.28
N HIS A 372 29.80 -7.90 -12.30
CA HIS A 372 29.21 -6.84 -13.11
C HIS A 372 27.82 -7.26 -13.61
N LEU A 373 27.04 -6.30 -14.09
CA LEU A 373 25.77 -6.55 -14.75
C LEU A 373 25.86 -6.26 -16.23
N LEU A 374 25.16 -7.06 -17.03
CA LEU A 374 24.92 -6.80 -18.44
C LEU A 374 23.52 -6.21 -18.61
N ILE A 375 23.43 -5.05 -19.24
CA ILE A 375 22.18 -4.29 -19.37
C ILE A 375 21.89 -4.11 -20.86
N ASP A 376 20.70 -4.53 -21.27
CA ASP A 376 20.26 -4.36 -22.65
C ASP A 376 19.46 -3.07 -22.80
N VAL A 377 20.02 -2.14 -23.57
CA VAL A 377 19.46 -0.82 -23.85
C VAL A 377 19.38 -0.63 -25.35
N ALA A 378 18.19 -0.33 -25.88
CA ALA A 378 17.99 -0.01 -27.30
C ALA A 378 18.60 -1.04 -28.29
N GLY A 379 18.71 -2.30 -27.88
CA GLY A 379 19.30 -3.39 -28.68
C GLY A 379 20.82 -3.56 -28.55
N GLU A 380 21.48 -2.75 -27.73
CA GLU A 380 22.91 -2.87 -27.39
C GLU A 380 23.08 -3.35 -25.94
N THR A 381 24.09 -4.17 -25.69
CA THR A 381 24.44 -4.63 -24.34
C THR A 381 25.57 -3.77 -23.77
N HIS A 382 25.33 -3.23 -22.58
CA HIS A 382 26.31 -2.44 -21.83
C HIS A 382 26.69 -3.15 -20.53
N THR A 383 27.92 -2.89 -20.05
CA THR A 383 28.42 -3.45 -18.79
C THR A 383 28.35 -2.40 -17.68
N ALA A 384 27.53 -2.64 -16.66
CA ALA A 384 27.50 -1.85 -15.44
C ALA A 384 28.40 -2.48 -14.37
N ILE A 385 29.30 -1.69 -13.81
CA ILE A 385 30.33 -2.15 -12.86
C ILE A 385 29.79 -2.02 -11.43
N HIS A 386 30.09 -3.01 -10.58
CA HIS A 386 29.76 -2.93 -9.15
C HIS A 386 30.37 -1.67 -8.53
N ALA A 387 29.54 -0.85 -7.88
CA ALA A 387 29.93 0.44 -7.33
C ALA A 387 30.01 0.41 -5.81
N ALA A 388 28.99 -0.15 -5.16
CA ALA A 388 28.87 -0.23 -3.72
C ALA A 388 27.85 -1.31 -3.32
N ASN A 389 27.83 -1.64 -2.04
CA ASN A 389 26.73 -2.38 -1.44
C ASN A 389 26.48 -1.88 -0.02
N ASP A 390 25.24 -2.03 0.44
CA ASP A 390 24.82 -1.88 1.81
C ASP A 390 24.03 -3.14 2.20
N ASP A 391 24.67 -3.99 3.00
CA ASP A 391 24.17 -5.34 3.33
C ASP A 391 23.81 -6.13 2.05
N ALA A 392 22.53 -6.50 1.88
CA ALA A 392 22.01 -7.25 0.73
C ALA A 392 21.70 -6.39 -0.50
N ILE A 393 21.77 -5.05 -0.41
CA ILE A 393 21.52 -4.14 -1.51
C ILE A 393 22.83 -3.84 -2.23
N HIS A 394 22.91 -4.14 -3.53
CA HIS A 394 24.07 -3.88 -4.36
C HIS A 394 23.73 -2.86 -5.45
N THR A 395 24.60 -1.87 -5.61
CA THR A 395 24.48 -0.83 -6.65
C THR A 395 25.56 -1.02 -7.69
N TYR A 396 25.15 -1.02 -8.95
CA TYR A 396 26.01 -1.07 -10.12
C TYR A 396 25.85 0.22 -10.90
N ARG A 397 26.92 0.66 -11.55
CA ARG A 397 26.95 1.91 -12.31
C ARG A 397 27.35 1.70 -13.75
N LEU A 398 26.67 2.41 -14.64
CA LEU A 398 27.07 2.62 -16.01
C LEU A 398 27.37 4.11 -16.18
N ASP A 399 28.64 4.45 -16.38
CA ASP A 399 29.04 5.83 -16.62
C ASP A 399 28.54 6.26 -18.01
N HIS A 400 27.85 7.41 -18.09
CA HIS A 400 27.17 7.96 -19.26
C HIS A 400 25.88 7.21 -19.64
N SER A 401 24.79 7.95 -19.90
CA SER A 401 23.53 7.36 -20.34
C SER A 401 23.59 6.95 -21.81
N PRO A 402 23.43 5.66 -22.16
CA PRO A 402 23.29 5.22 -23.54
C PRO A 402 22.02 5.78 -24.18
N GLY A 403 22.17 6.82 -25.02
CA GLY A 403 21.14 7.31 -25.94
C GLY A 403 19.72 7.39 -25.39
N THR A 404 18.73 7.04 -26.21
CA THR A 404 17.32 7.01 -25.82
C THR A 404 17.01 5.71 -25.07
N LEU A 405 16.80 5.81 -23.77
CA LEU A 405 16.39 4.67 -22.93
C LEU A 405 14.92 4.31 -23.14
N SER A 406 14.61 3.02 -23.00
CA SER A 406 13.24 2.51 -22.89
C SER A 406 12.70 2.66 -21.46
N ARG A 407 11.40 2.39 -21.29
CA ARG A 407 10.73 2.42 -19.98
C ARG A 407 11.27 1.40 -19.00
N SER A 408 11.76 0.28 -19.51
CA SER A 408 12.49 -0.71 -18.73
C SER A 408 13.78 -1.13 -19.43
N VAL A 409 14.70 -1.67 -18.64
CA VAL A 409 15.92 -2.33 -19.12
C VAL A 409 15.96 -3.75 -18.63
N THR A 410 16.42 -4.67 -19.48
CA THR A 410 16.69 -6.06 -19.08
C THR A 410 18.06 -6.13 -18.44
N VAL A 411 18.15 -6.81 -17.31
CA VAL A 411 19.38 -6.95 -16.52
C VAL A 411 19.76 -8.43 -16.44
N ARG A 412 21.02 -8.72 -16.74
CA ARG A 412 21.63 -10.04 -16.72
C ARG A 412 22.89 -10.03 -15.84
N ASP A 413 23.24 -11.18 -15.29
CA ASP A 413 24.49 -11.35 -14.52
C ASP A 413 25.73 -11.43 -15.44
N ASP A 414 26.90 -11.57 -14.82
CA ASP A 414 28.20 -11.71 -15.48
C ASP A 414 28.35 -12.99 -16.33
N SER A 415 27.50 -13.99 -16.12
CA SER A 415 27.38 -15.18 -16.96
C SER A 415 26.44 -14.99 -18.16
N GLY A 416 25.68 -13.88 -18.18
CA GLY A 416 24.65 -13.59 -19.16
C GLY A 416 23.28 -14.20 -18.86
N ALA A 417 23.06 -14.75 -17.66
CA ALA A 417 21.76 -15.25 -17.23
C ALA A 417 20.84 -14.08 -16.83
N ALA A 418 19.56 -14.18 -17.16
CA ALA A 418 18.59 -13.13 -16.88
C ALA A 418 18.27 -13.03 -15.38
N LEU A 419 18.44 -11.84 -14.81
CA LEU A 419 18.05 -11.51 -13.43
C LEU A 419 16.66 -10.88 -13.36
N GLY A 420 16.25 -10.16 -14.41
CA GLY A 420 14.93 -9.52 -14.49
C GLY A 420 14.96 -8.25 -15.32
N ALA A 421 13.97 -7.38 -15.08
CA ALA A 421 13.89 -6.06 -15.69
C ALA A 421 13.73 -4.99 -14.60
N ALA A 422 14.30 -3.81 -14.83
CA ALA A 422 14.12 -2.63 -14.00
C ALA A 422 13.32 -1.56 -14.74
N LEU A 423 12.47 -0.83 -14.04
CA LEU A 423 11.97 0.44 -14.57
C LEU A 423 13.09 1.48 -14.56
N VAL A 424 13.17 2.22 -15.66
CA VAL A 424 14.11 3.33 -15.81
C VAL A 424 13.45 4.61 -15.32
N THR A 425 14.03 5.25 -14.32
CA THR A 425 13.53 6.51 -13.76
C THR A 425 14.55 7.63 -13.98
N ASP A 426 14.13 8.72 -14.63
CA ASP A 426 14.88 9.98 -14.59
C ASP A 426 14.61 10.68 -13.26
N VAL A 427 15.56 10.57 -12.33
CA VAL A 427 15.39 11.06 -10.96
C VAL A 427 15.23 12.58 -10.93
N HIS A 428 15.96 13.31 -11.78
CA HIS A 428 15.87 14.77 -11.82
C HIS A 428 14.47 15.21 -12.25
N SER A 429 13.97 14.64 -13.35
CA SER A 429 12.65 14.97 -13.89
C SER A 429 11.51 14.52 -12.96
N ALA A 430 11.62 13.30 -12.39
CA ALA A 430 10.62 12.75 -11.46
C ALA A 430 10.48 13.59 -10.18
N LEU A 431 11.58 14.20 -9.73
CA LEU A 431 11.60 15.07 -8.55
C LEU A 431 11.44 16.56 -8.88
N ALA A 432 11.31 16.95 -10.15
CA ALA A 432 11.07 18.32 -10.53
C ALA A 432 9.63 18.73 -10.22
N ARG A 433 9.45 19.85 -9.51
CA ARG A 433 8.14 20.50 -9.35
C ARG A 433 7.89 21.42 -10.54
N VAL A 434 7.45 20.85 -11.66
CA VAL A 434 6.99 21.66 -12.80
C VAL A 434 5.51 21.91 -12.64
N ARG A 435 5.12 23.16 -12.35
CA ARG A 435 3.73 23.57 -12.51
C ARG A 435 3.50 23.75 -14.00
N HIS A 436 2.64 22.92 -14.58
CA HIS A 436 2.01 23.22 -15.86
C HIS A 436 0.65 23.85 -15.56
N PRO A 437 0.56 25.15 -15.19
CA PRO A 437 -0.74 25.79 -15.14
C PRO A 437 -1.32 25.65 -16.54
N SER A 438 -2.50 25.05 -16.65
CA SER A 438 -3.19 25.07 -17.93
C SER A 438 -3.38 26.56 -18.28
N PRO A 439 -3.00 27.03 -19.47
CA PRO A 439 -3.30 28.40 -19.89
C PRO A 439 -4.80 28.73 -19.79
N LEU A 440 -5.63 27.68 -19.76
CA LEU A 440 -7.09 27.72 -19.68
C LEU A 440 -7.62 27.81 -18.24
N GLU A 441 -6.83 27.46 -17.22
CA GLU A 441 -7.28 27.46 -15.81
C GLU A 441 -7.56 28.87 -15.27
N GLN A 442 -7.04 29.90 -15.92
CA GLN A 442 -7.28 31.31 -15.58
C GLN A 442 -8.23 32.03 -16.55
N GLN A 443 -8.76 31.33 -17.55
CA GLN A 443 -9.67 31.92 -18.54
C GLN A 443 -11.07 31.36 -18.34
N SER A 444 -12.05 32.25 -18.31
CA SER A 444 -13.44 31.84 -18.26
C SER A 444 -13.84 31.16 -19.58
N LEU A 445 -14.73 30.17 -19.54
CA LEU A 445 -15.23 29.48 -20.75
C LEU A 445 -15.68 30.45 -21.88
N PRO A 446 -16.35 31.58 -21.57
CA PRO A 446 -16.68 32.60 -22.58
C PRO A 446 -15.48 33.29 -23.24
N GLU A 447 -14.38 33.50 -22.52
CA GLU A 447 -13.14 34.06 -23.11
C GLU A 447 -12.44 33.06 -24.04
N LEU A 448 -12.66 31.76 -23.80
CA LEU A 448 -12.07 30.68 -24.58
C LEU A 448 -12.81 30.36 -25.87
N LEU A 449 -14.13 30.56 -25.89
CA LEU A 449 -14.97 30.26 -27.04
C LEU A 449 -15.17 31.46 -27.98
N GLY A 450 -14.75 32.66 -27.55
CA GLY A 450 -15.09 33.91 -28.24
C GLY A 450 -16.57 34.27 -28.09
N SER A 451 -16.91 35.55 -28.25
CA SER A 451 -18.32 35.97 -28.36
C SER A 451 -18.94 35.40 -29.64
N GLU A 452 -20.24 35.10 -29.65
CA GLU A 452 -21.01 34.61 -30.82
C GLU A 452 -20.84 35.47 -32.10
N GLU A 453 -20.27 36.67 -32.03
CA GLU A 453 -19.89 37.47 -33.21
C GLU A 453 -18.59 37.01 -33.91
N GLN A 454 -17.83 36.07 -33.35
CA GLN A 454 -16.55 35.56 -33.90
C GLN A 454 -16.58 34.09 -34.34
N MET A 455 -17.73 33.41 -34.20
CA MET A 455 -17.97 32.04 -34.69
C MET A 455 -18.97 32.07 -35.84
#